data_AF-A0A2K3J9G8-F1
#
_entry.id   AF-A0A2K3J9G8-F1
#
_cell.length_a   1.000
_cell.length_b   1.000
_cell.length_c   1.000
_cell.angle_alpha   90.00
_cell.angle_beta   90.00
_cell.angle_gamma   90.00
#
_symmetry.space_group_name_H-M   'P 1'
#
loop_
_entity.id
_entity.type
_entity.pdbx_description
1 polymer ?
#
loop_
_entity_poly.entity_id
_entity_poly.type
_entity_poly.pdbx_seq_one_letter_code
_entity_poly.pdbx_strand_id
1 'polypeptide(L)'
;MVSIKPFKAYRFDETVAGNLSNIVTPPYDIIKGEMIDRFQSLSEYNMAWIIKNKSQEGDSSFNNQYTRAKEHLNKWIGQGALKQDDTESFYVYGQDFEIEGKKLFRFGFIGLIELEEFAREASSSGKFNGVLQHEETLPKDIEDRLSLCRSCMANFGQIFVIYPDHERKVDAILEKNMKNQPVGDVTDNDGIRHRLWRITEKNDLQAIINLMKDKYIIIADGHHRYKTALALARENPELESAKYRMLTFVNISNPGLVVLPTHRLVQNLDGFSGDKLLNDVKEYFDVDTFTSKDDMFMLLN
;
A
#
# COMPACT_ATOMS: atom_id res chain seq x y z
N MET A 1 2.32 -4.37 -19.88
CA MET A 1 3.69 -4.78 -19.51
C MET A 1 4.06 -3.98 -18.29
N VAL A 2 4.49 -4.61 -17.20
CA VAL A 2 4.75 -3.89 -15.95
C VAL A 2 6.05 -3.09 -16.09
N SER A 3 5.91 -1.81 -16.43
CA SER A 3 7.00 -0.85 -16.56
C SER A 3 7.26 -0.20 -15.21
N ILE A 4 8.43 -0.47 -14.62
CA ILE A 4 8.84 0.09 -13.34
C ILE A 4 10.04 1.02 -13.48
N LYS A 5 10.12 2.05 -12.64
CA LYS A 5 11.27 2.96 -12.60
C LYS A 5 11.67 3.38 -11.18
N PRO A 6 12.97 3.60 -10.94
CA PRO A 6 13.44 4.24 -9.72
C PRO A 6 13.01 5.72 -9.70
N PHE A 7 13.07 6.35 -8.53
CA PHE A 7 12.67 7.74 -8.38
C PHE A 7 13.37 8.42 -7.21
N LYS A 8 13.29 9.75 -7.19
CA LYS A 8 13.77 10.60 -6.10
C LYS A 8 12.64 10.82 -5.10
N ALA A 9 12.66 10.11 -3.99
CA ALA A 9 11.61 10.19 -2.98
C ALA A 9 11.74 11.49 -2.17
N TYR A 10 10.60 12.07 -1.77
CA TYR A 10 10.57 12.99 -0.64
C TYR A 10 10.52 12.17 0.65
N ARG A 11 11.50 12.35 1.52
CA ARG A 11 11.60 11.66 2.83
C ARG A 11 11.66 12.68 3.95
N PHE A 12 11.20 12.29 5.13
CA PHE A 12 11.35 13.13 6.31
C PHE A 12 12.83 13.28 6.69
N ASP A 13 13.22 14.51 6.99
CA ASP A 13 14.49 14.79 7.65
C ASP A 13 14.26 14.90 9.16
N GLU A 14 14.72 13.91 9.92
CA GLU A 14 14.50 13.84 11.38
C GLU A 14 15.16 15.01 12.14
N THR A 15 16.14 15.70 11.55
CA THR A 15 16.74 16.90 12.15
C THR A 15 15.80 18.10 12.15
N VAL A 16 14.77 18.09 11.28
CA VAL A 16 13.77 19.16 11.17
C VAL A 16 12.41 18.67 11.67
N ALA A 17 11.98 17.50 11.22
CA ALA A 17 10.64 16.98 11.48
C ALA A 17 10.53 16.29 12.85
N GLY A 18 11.68 15.88 13.44
CA GLY A 18 11.76 15.12 14.68
C GLY A 18 11.66 13.61 14.46
N ASN A 19 11.29 12.90 15.53
CA ASN A 19 11.25 11.43 15.55
C ASN A 19 10.18 10.86 14.60
N LEU A 20 10.59 9.96 13.69
CA LEU A 20 9.70 9.29 12.74
C LEU A 20 8.47 8.62 13.38
N SER A 21 8.59 8.06 14.59
CA SER A 21 7.47 7.38 15.27
C SER A 21 6.28 8.30 15.54
N ASN A 22 6.53 9.61 15.64
CA ASN A 22 5.50 10.61 15.89
C ASN A 22 4.93 11.20 14.60
N ILE A 23 5.49 10.82 13.44
CA ILE A 23 5.24 11.46 12.15
C ILE A 23 4.53 10.50 11.19
N VAL A 24 4.86 9.21 11.26
CA VAL A 24 4.21 8.18 10.44
C VAL A 24 2.82 7.84 10.97
N THR A 25 1.98 7.31 10.08
CA THR A 25 0.61 6.89 10.38
C THR A 25 0.27 5.61 9.62
N PRO A 26 -0.76 4.86 10.06
CA PRO A 26 -1.37 3.87 9.19
C PRO A 26 -2.01 4.53 7.95
N PRO A 27 -2.44 3.73 6.97
CA PRO A 27 -3.28 4.18 5.86
C PRO A 27 -4.52 4.99 6.31
N TYR A 28 -4.95 5.94 5.47
CA TYR A 28 -5.99 6.93 5.75
C TYR A 28 -7.39 6.35 6.05
N ASP A 29 -7.63 5.12 5.62
CA ASP A 29 -8.86 4.33 5.78
C ASP A 29 -8.93 3.61 7.14
N ILE A 30 -7.78 3.49 7.84
CA ILE A 30 -7.71 3.03 9.23
C ILE A 30 -7.93 4.20 10.21
N ILE A 31 -7.49 5.41 9.87
CA ILE A 31 -7.56 6.57 10.75
C ILE A 31 -9.00 7.13 10.81
N LYS A 32 -9.71 6.90 11.93
CA LYS A 32 -11.09 7.35 12.15
C LYS A 32 -11.29 7.89 13.57
N GLY A 33 -12.27 8.80 13.73
CA GLY A 33 -12.66 9.34 15.03
C GLY A 33 -11.48 9.93 15.81
N GLU A 34 -11.38 9.57 17.08
CA GLU A 34 -10.35 10.05 18.01
C GLU A 34 -8.91 9.71 17.56
N MET A 35 -8.72 8.73 16.67
CA MET A 35 -7.39 8.44 16.11
C MET A 35 -6.84 9.62 15.31
N ILE A 36 -7.70 10.41 14.65
CA ILE A 36 -7.27 11.59 13.90
C ILE A 36 -6.61 12.58 14.84
N ASP A 37 -7.29 12.93 15.93
CA ASP A 37 -6.80 13.87 16.94
C ASP A 37 -5.52 13.35 17.61
N ARG A 38 -5.50 12.06 17.95
CA ARG A 38 -4.32 11.41 18.50
C ARG A 38 -3.12 11.58 17.59
N PHE A 39 -3.19 11.17 16.31
CA PHE A 39 -2.05 11.27 15.39
C PHE A 39 -1.63 12.71 15.14
N GLN A 40 -2.59 13.62 14.92
CA GLN A 40 -2.31 15.04 14.71
C GLN A 40 -1.63 15.70 15.92
N SER A 41 -1.90 15.22 17.14
CA SER A 41 -1.27 15.72 18.37
C SER A 41 0.18 15.26 18.59
N LEU A 42 0.62 14.18 17.91
CA LEU A 42 1.98 13.65 18.08
C LEU A 42 3.06 14.56 17.49
N SER A 43 2.75 15.26 16.40
CA SER A 43 3.67 16.16 15.72
C SER A 43 2.93 17.08 14.74
N GLU A 44 3.43 18.31 14.56
CA GLU A 44 2.98 19.21 13.48
C GLU A 44 3.35 18.70 12.08
N TYR A 45 4.27 17.74 12.00
CA TYR A 45 4.68 17.05 10.78
C TYR A 45 3.98 15.71 10.57
N ASN A 46 3.07 15.30 11.46
CA ASN A 46 2.41 14.01 11.35
C ASN A 46 1.60 13.87 10.05
N MET A 47 1.78 12.76 9.33
CA MET A 47 1.16 12.50 8.02
C MET A 47 -0.37 12.59 8.03
N ALA A 48 -1.04 12.45 9.18
CA ALA A 48 -2.47 12.66 9.31
C ALA A 48 -2.91 14.08 8.89
N TRP A 49 -2.05 15.10 9.02
CA TRP A 49 -2.32 16.46 8.52
C TRP A 49 -2.47 16.53 7.00
N ILE A 50 -1.89 15.56 6.27
CA ILE A 50 -2.01 15.46 4.81
C ILE A 50 -3.08 14.43 4.43
N ILE A 51 -2.93 13.18 4.89
CA ILE A 51 -3.74 12.07 4.34
C ILE A 51 -5.15 12.01 4.94
N LYS A 52 -5.38 12.63 6.10
CA LYS A 52 -6.64 12.60 6.84
C LYS A 52 -6.89 13.90 7.62
N ASN A 53 -6.78 15.04 6.93
CA ASN A 53 -7.12 16.33 7.52
C ASN A 53 -8.64 16.44 7.78
N LYS A 54 -9.04 17.16 8.83
CA LYS A 54 -10.43 17.28 9.26
C LYS A 54 -11.17 18.34 8.44
N SER A 55 -12.43 18.07 8.10
CA SER A 55 -13.35 19.10 7.67
C SER A 55 -13.57 20.09 8.81
N GLN A 56 -13.79 21.36 8.48
CA GLN A 56 -14.08 22.42 9.45
C GLN A 56 -15.39 23.12 9.09
N GLU A 57 -16.03 23.72 10.10
CA GLU A 57 -17.16 24.60 9.88
C GLU A 57 -16.71 25.80 9.03
N GLY A 58 -17.42 26.09 7.94
CA GLY A 58 -17.03 27.11 6.96
C GLY A 58 -16.17 26.62 5.79
N ASP A 59 -15.87 25.32 5.70
CA ASP A 59 -15.22 24.75 4.51
C ASP A 59 -16.06 25.02 3.24
N SER A 60 -15.37 25.32 2.15
CA SER A 60 -15.93 25.63 0.84
C SER A 60 -15.24 24.83 -0.27
N SER A 61 -15.68 25.01 -1.52
CA SER A 61 -15.02 24.40 -2.67
C SER A 61 -13.57 24.88 -2.87
N PHE A 62 -13.21 26.07 -2.37
CA PHE A 62 -11.89 26.69 -2.57
C PHE A 62 -10.99 26.63 -1.33
N ASN A 63 -11.56 26.41 -0.15
CA ASN A 63 -10.82 26.27 1.10
C ASN A 63 -11.44 25.16 1.92
N ASN A 64 -10.73 24.03 2.03
CA ASN A 64 -11.19 22.84 2.73
C ASN A 64 -10.00 21.99 3.20
N GLN A 65 -10.29 20.81 3.73
CA GLN A 65 -9.29 19.86 4.23
C GLN A 65 -8.19 19.51 3.23
N TYR A 66 -8.47 19.49 1.93
CA TYR A 66 -7.49 19.13 0.89
C TYR A 66 -6.57 20.30 0.52
N THR A 67 -7.08 21.53 0.52
CA THR A 67 -6.25 22.72 0.32
C THR A 67 -5.32 22.94 1.51
N ARG A 68 -5.81 22.70 2.74
CA ARG A 68 -4.96 22.68 3.94
C ARG A 68 -3.88 21.59 3.86
N ALA A 69 -4.22 20.38 3.39
CA ALA A 69 -3.22 19.33 3.17
C ALA A 69 -2.11 19.75 2.18
N LYS A 70 -2.47 20.44 1.08
CA LYS A 70 -1.52 21.02 0.13
C LYS A 70 -0.62 22.07 0.79
N GLU A 71 -1.19 22.95 1.61
CA GLU A 71 -0.44 23.96 2.36
C GLU A 71 0.57 23.33 3.31
N HIS A 72 0.16 22.29 4.06
CA HIS A 72 1.07 21.52 4.91
C HIS A 72 2.21 20.88 4.10
N LEU A 73 1.89 20.20 2.99
CA LEU A 73 2.90 19.58 2.12
C LEU A 73 3.94 20.62 1.65
N ASN A 74 3.47 21.74 1.11
CA ASN A 74 4.34 22.80 0.60
C ASN A 74 5.18 23.43 1.71
N LYS A 75 4.58 23.65 2.89
CA LYS A 75 5.29 24.15 4.08
C LYS A 75 6.40 23.18 4.50
N TRP A 76 6.11 21.88 4.59
CA TRP A 76 7.08 20.86 4.99
C TRP A 76 8.23 20.74 4.01
N ILE A 77 7.96 20.84 2.69
CA ILE A 77 9.02 20.88 1.68
C ILE A 77 9.85 22.16 1.82
N GLY A 78 9.21 23.34 1.93
CA GLY A 78 9.91 24.63 2.03
C GLY A 78 10.76 24.79 3.29
N GLN A 79 10.36 24.15 4.39
CA GLN A 79 11.13 24.11 5.65
C GLN A 79 12.22 23.03 5.65
N GLY A 80 12.27 22.17 4.64
CA GLY A 80 13.19 21.02 4.60
C GLY A 80 12.82 19.90 5.57
N ALA A 81 11.58 19.86 6.08
CA ALA A 81 11.08 18.71 6.84
C ALA A 81 10.84 17.51 5.92
N LEU A 82 10.44 17.74 4.66
CA LEU A 82 10.44 16.75 3.58
C LEU A 82 11.50 17.12 2.55
N LYS A 83 12.53 16.30 2.39
CA LYS A 83 13.62 16.51 1.43
C LYS A 83 13.58 15.47 0.32
N GLN A 84 13.74 15.94 -0.91
CA GLN A 84 13.88 15.05 -2.05
C GLN A 84 15.28 14.45 -2.09
N ASP A 85 15.38 13.14 -2.34
CA ASP A 85 16.66 12.48 -2.55
C ASP A 85 17.37 12.98 -3.83
N ASP A 86 18.70 13.04 -3.81
CA ASP A 86 19.48 13.56 -4.94
C ASP A 86 19.54 12.62 -6.15
N THR A 87 19.37 11.32 -5.91
CA THR A 87 19.52 10.26 -6.92
C THR A 87 18.29 9.37 -7.02
N GLU A 88 17.96 8.98 -8.24
CA GLU A 88 16.92 7.98 -8.47
C GLU A 88 17.29 6.67 -7.78
N SER A 89 16.35 6.13 -7.01
CA SER A 89 16.56 4.91 -6.24
C SER A 89 15.30 4.04 -6.30
N PHE A 90 15.47 2.73 -6.18
CA PHE A 90 14.43 1.89 -5.56
C PHE A 90 14.66 1.88 -4.05
N TYR A 91 13.64 1.56 -3.27
CA TYR A 91 13.77 1.53 -1.81
C TYR A 91 13.32 0.18 -1.29
N VAL A 92 14.17 -0.57 -0.59
CA VAL A 92 13.71 -1.77 0.12
C VAL A 92 12.88 -1.33 1.30
N TYR A 93 11.69 -1.90 1.45
CA TYR A 93 10.84 -1.72 2.62
C TYR A 93 10.69 -3.04 3.34
N GLY A 94 11.09 -3.09 4.61
CA GLY A 94 11.06 -4.28 5.46
C GLY A 94 10.19 -4.06 6.69
N GLN A 95 9.53 -5.12 7.13
CA GLN A 95 8.60 -5.13 8.25
C GLN A 95 8.85 -6.35 9.13
N ASP A 96 9.17 -6.13 10.40
CA ASP A 96 9.21 -7.17 11.43
C ASP A 96 7.90 -7.14 12.20
N PHE A 97 7.20 -8.27 12.25
CA PHE A 97 5.91 -8.42 12.90
C PHE A 97 5.75 -9.83 13.49
N GLU A 98 4.72 -10.03 14.29
CA GLU A 98 4.43 -11.32 14.92
C GLU A 98 3.01 -11.78 14.55
N ILE A 99 2.88 -13.07 14.21
CA ILE A 99 1.59 -13.74 14.03
C ILE A 99 1.64 -15.03 14.84
N GLU A 100 0.68 -15.23 15.74
CA GLU A 100 0.56 -16.45 16.56
C GLU A 100 1.88 -16.82 17.29
N GLY A 101 2.58 -15.82 17.84
CA GLY A 101 3.86 -16.02 18.54
C GLY A 101 5.07 -16.25 17.62
N LYS A 102 4.88 -16.30 16.30
CA LYS A 102 5.96 -16.45 15.32
C LYS A 102 6.38 -15.09 14.79
N LYS A 103 7.66 -14.75 15.00
CA LYS A 103 8.28 -13.57 14.41
C LYS A 103 8.52 -13.79 12.92
N LEU A 104 8.03 -12.87 12.10
CA LEU A 104 8.11 -12.89 10.66
C LEU A 104 8.73 -11.60 10.16
N PHE A 105 9.38 -11.70 9.00
CA PHE A 105 9.97 -10.57 8.30
C PHE A 105 9.49 -10.54 6.86
N ARG A 106 8.70 -9.51 6.52
CA ARG A 106 8.24 -9.25 5.16
C ARG A 106 9.07 -8.14 4.56
N PHE A 107 9.45 -8.28 3.30
CA PHE A 107 10.10 -7.20 2.59
C PHE A 107 9.72 -7.18 1.12
N GLY A 108 9.91 -6.01 0.53
CA GLY A 108 9.70 -5.75 -0.88
C GLY A 108 10.48 -4.51 -1.30
N PHE A 109 10.25 -4.05 -2.52
CA PHE A 109 10.82 -2.79 -2.98
C PHE A 109 9.72 -1.78 -3.32
N ILE A 110 10.00 -0.51 -3.11
CA ILE A 110 9.17 0.61 -3.50
C ILE A 110 9.74 1.18 -4.79
N GLY A 111 8.86 1.33 -5.78
CA GLY A 111 9.17 1.89 -7.08
C GLY A 111 7.96 2.57 -7.68
N LEU A 112 8.17 3.27 -8.80
CA LEU A 112 7.08 3.78 -9.60
C LEU A 112 6.70 2.75 -10.67
N ILE A 113 5.41 2.54 -10.88
CA ILE A 113 4.87 1.86 -12.07
C ILE A 113 4.32 2.89 -13.03
N GLU A 114 4.47 2.67 -14.34
CA GLU A 114 3.64 3.32 -15.34
C GLU A 114 2.23 2.73 -15.31
N LEU A 115 1.22 3.59 -15.15
CA LEU A 115 -0.17 3.16 -15.03
C LEU A 115 -0.67 2.57 -16.34
N GLU A 116 -1.27 1.39 -16.25
CA GLU A 116 -2.01 0.74 -17.34
C GLU A 116 -3.39 0.28 -16.86
N GLU A 117 -4.32 0.09 -17.80
CA GLU A 117 -5.61 -0.53 -17.50
C GLU A 117 -5.42 -1.95 -16.97
N PHE A 118 -6.37 -2.41 -16.15
CA PHE A 118 -6.34 -3.78 -15.65
C PHE A 118 -6.35 -4.80 -16.79
N ALA A 119 -5.45 -5.77 -16.70
CA ALA A 119 -5.37 -6.86 -17.64
C ALA A 119 -6.66 -7.71 -17.56
N ARG A 120 -7.30 -7.96 -18.71
CA ARG A 120 -8.57 -8.70 -18.81
C ARG A 120 -8.39 -10.10 -19.38
N GLU A 121 -7.40 -10.29 -20.23
CA GLU A 121 -7.16 -11.52 -20.96
C GLU A 121 -5.66 -11.83 -20.99
N ALA A 122 -5.32 -13.11 -20.99
CA ALA A 122 -3.96 -13.53 -21.26
C ALA A 122 -3.60 -13.22 -22.72
N SER A 123 -2.38 -12.74 -22.97
CA SER A 123 -1.90 -12.56 -24.34
C SER A 123 -1.96 -13.89 -25.10
N SER A 124 -2.52 -13.85 -26.31
CA SER A 124 -2.65 -15.00 -27.21
C SER A 124 -1.30 -15.58 -27.70
N SER A 125 -0.18 -14.91 -27.40
CA SER A 125 1.17 -15.29 -27.85
C SER A 125 2.20 -15.48 -26.74
N GLY A 126 1.84 -15.52 -25.45
CA GLY A 126 2.86 -15.64 -24.41
C GLY A 126 2.40 -15.71 -22.95
N LYS A 127 3.36 -15.47 -22.05
CA LYS A 127 3.17 -15.43 -20.59
C LYS A 127 2.26 -14.25 -20.21
N PHE A 128 1.36 -14.48 -19.26
CA PHE A 128 0.48 -13.43 -18.71
C PHE A 128 1.32 -12.29 -18.12
N ASN A 129 1.03 -11.05 -18.50
CA ASN A 129 1.67 -9.83 -17.97
C ASN A 129 0.61 -8.75 -17.71
N GLY A 130 0.96 -7.76 -16.89
CA GLY A 130 0.12 -6.61 -16.58
C GLY A 130 -0.37 -6.54 -15.14
N VAL A 131 -1.30 -5.61 -14.88
CA VAL A 131 -1.85 -5.36 -13.54
C VAL A 131 -3.19 -6.08 -13.34
N LEU A 132 -3.25 -6.93 -12.32
CA LEU A 132 -4.44 -7.70 -11.93
C LEU A 132 -5.13 -7.10 -10.70
N GLN A 133 -6.46 -7.14 -10.71
CA GLN A 133 -7.33 -6.80 -9.57
C GLN A 133 -8.08 -8.05 -9.09
N HIS A 134 -8.44 -8.06 -7.80
CA HIS A 134 -9.25 -9.13 -7.19
C HIS A 134 -10.51 -8.60 -6.48
N GLU A 135 -10.67 -7.27 -6.36
CA GLU A 135 -11.83 -6.63 -5.73
C GLU A 135 -12.51 -5.60 -6.65
N GLU A 136 -13.81 -5.38 -6.41
CA GLU A 136 -14.51 -4.18 -6.84
C GLU A 136 -14.38 -3.07 -5.78
N THR A 137 -14.46 -1.82 -6.19
CA THR A 137 -14.20 -0.65 -5.32
C THR A 137 -15.43 0.24 -5.24
N LEU A 138 -15.70 0.82 -4.06
CA LEU A 138 -16.82 1.74 -3.86
C LEU A 138 -16.54 3.14 -4.44
N PRO A 139 -17.52 3.82 -5.08
CA PRO A 139 -17.32 5.13 -5.69
C PRO A 139 -16.92 6.25 -4.71
N LYS A 140 -17.44 6.24 -3.48
CA LYS A 140 -17.24 7.31 -2.50
C LYS A 140 -15.77 7.47 -2.10
N ASP A 141 -15.06 6.36 -1.93
CA ASP A 141 -13.66 6.37 -1.50
C ASP A 141 -12.74 6.88 -2.62
N ILE A 142 -13.15 6.72 -3.88
CA ILE A 142 -12.40 7.20 -5.05
C ILE A 142 -12.41 8.74 -5.08
N GLU A 143 -13.55 9.40 -4.86
CA GLU A 143 -13.67 10.86 -4.99
C GLU A 143 -12.92 11.61 -3.87
N ASP A 144 -12.99 11.11 -2.64
CA ASP A 144 -12.26 11.67 -1.50
C ASP A 144 -10.73 11.62 -1.75
N ARG A 145 -10.23 10.47 -2.25
CA ARG A 145 -8.81 10.34 -2.61
C ARG A 145 -8.42 11.16 -3.83
N LEU A 146 -9.29 11.24 -4.83
CA LEU A 146 -9.05 12.04 -6.02
C LEU A 146 -8.97 13.53 -5.69
N SER A 147 -9.80 14.03 -4.76
CA SER A 147 -9.76 15.41 -4.28
C SER A 147 -8.45 15.78 -3.58
N LEU A 148 -7.93 14.88 -2.72
CA LEU A 148 -6.61 15.05 -2.10
C LEU A 148 -5.49 15.07 -3.15
N CYS A 149 -5.51 14.11 -4.07
CA CYS A 149 -4.52 13.99 -5.14
C CYS A 149 -4.53 15.20 -6.08
N ARG A 150 -5.71 15.69 -6.50
CA ARG A 150 -5.86 16.92 -7.31
C ARG A 150 -5.29 18.15 -6.59
N SER A 151 -5.50 18.24 -5.28
CA SER A 151 -5.02 19.38 -4.50
C SER A 151 -3.50 19.37 -4.32
N CYS A 152 -2.94 18.23 -3.96
CA CYS A 152 -1.52 18.11 -3.61
C CYS A 152 -0.61 17.78 -4.79
N MET A 153 -1.14 17.20 -5.87
CA MET A 153 -0.38 16.67 -7.01
C MET A 153 0.79 15.77 -6.58
N ALA A 154 0.55 14.89 -5.59
CA ALA A 154 1.55 14.03 -4.98
C ALA A 154 0.98 12.63 -4.68
N ASN A 155 1.88 11.64 -4.60
CA ASN A 155 1.53 10.25 -4.30
C ASN A 155 1.56 9.97 -2.79
N PHE A 156 0.39 9.77 -2.18
CA PHE A 156 0.25 9.29 -0.79
C PHE A 156 -0.36 7.90 -0.71
N GLY A 157 0.06 7.10 0.26
CA GLY A 157 -0.43 5.74 0.45
C GLY A 157 0.05 4.82 -0.68
N GLN A 158 1.12 4.08 -0.41
CA GLN A 158 1.65 3.08 -1.35
C GLN A 158 0.59 2.03 -1.65
N ILE A 159 0.58 1.49 -2.87
CA ILE A 159 -0.29 0.38 -3.25
C ILE A 159 0.52 -0.90 -3.08
N PHE A 160 -0.01 -1.86 -2.35
CA PHE A 160 0.67 -3.10 -2.03
C PHE A 160 0.37 -4.14 -3.12
N VAL A 161 1.40 -4.55 -3.85
CA VAL A 161 1.27 -5.51 -4.95
C VAL A 161 2.18 -6.70 -4.73
N ILE A 162 1.74 -7.86 -5.24
CA ILE A 162 2.54 -9.08 -5.25
C ILE A 162 2.91 -9.47 -6.68
N TYR A 163 4.06 -10.11 -6.85
CA TYR A 163 4.56 -10.56 -8.16
C TYR A 163 5.22 -11.93 -8.07
N PRO A 164 5.23 -12.74 -9.15
CA PRO A 164 5.89 -14.03 -9.16
C PRO A 164 7.40 -13.90 -9.37
N ASP A 165 8.20 -14.37 -8.42
CA ASP A 165 9.65 -14.60 -8.58
C ASP A 165 10.11 -15.79 -7.73
N HIS A 166 9.76 -16.99 -8.17
CA HIS A 166 10.04 -18.24 -7.43
C HIS A 166 11.54 -18.49 -7.21
N GLU A 167 12.38 -18.01 -8.12
CA GLU A 167 13.84 -18.10 -7.99
C GLU A 167 14.42 -17.02 -7.06
N ARG A 168 13.58 -16.10 -6.55
CA ARG A 168 13.95 -15.04 -5.59
C ARG A 168 15.10 -14.16 -6.08
N LYS A 169 15.18 -13.92 -7.39
CA LYS A 169 16.25 -13.13 -8.02
C LYS A 169 16.19 -11.66 -7.61
N VAL A 170 14.99 -11.07 -7.55
CA VAL A 170 14.82 -9.70 -7.04
C VAL A 170 15.14 -9.66 -5.54
N ASP A 171 14.62 -10.61 -4.74
CA ASP A 171 14.87 -10.66 -3.31
C ASP A 171 16.36 -10.69 -2.97
N ALA A 172 17.19 -11.44 -3.72
CA ALA A 172 18.64 -11.47 -3.51
C ALA A 172 19.29 -10.08 -3.65
N ILE A 173 18.79 -9.24 -4.56
CA ILE A 173 19.25 -7.85 -4.72
C ILE A 173 18.79 -7.00 -3.53
N LEU A 174 17.55 -7.19 -3.06
CA LEU A 174 17.02 -6.48 -1.90
C LEU A 174 17.80 -6.84 -0.62
N GLU A 175 18.02 -8.13 -0.38
CA GLU A 175 18.79 -8.67 0.75
C GLU A 175 20.23 -8.18 0.76
N LYS A 176 20.87 -8.08 -0.42
CA LYS A 176 22.19 -7.45 -0.56
C LYS A 176 22.16 -6.00 -0.06
N ASN A 177 21.16 -5.21 -0.45
CA ASN A 177 21.07 -3.78 -0.10
C ASN A 177 20.62 -3.55 1.35
N MET A 178 19.89 -4.48 1.97
CA MET A 178 19.54 -4.43 3.40
C MET A 178 20.74 -4.56 4.35
N LYS A 179 21.93 -4.94 3.84
CA LYS A 179 23.18 -4.95 4.61
C LYS A 179 23.72 -3.54 4.90
N ASN A 180 23.24 -2.53 4.17
CA ASN A 180 23.56 -1.13 4.41
C ASN A 180 22.75 -0.59 5.62
N GLN A 181 23.11 0.61 6.09
CA GLN A 181 22.30 1.31 7.09
C GLN A 181 20.92 1.65 6.50
N PRO A 182 19.82 1.39 7.22
CA PRO A 182 18.51 1.90 6.83
C PRO A 182 18.49 3.43 6.87
N VAL A 183 17.77 4.03 5.91
CA VAL A 183 17.52 5.48 5.83
C VAL A 183 16.26 5.91 6.58
N GLY A 184 15.59 4.95 7.22
CA GLY A 184 14.48 5.13 8.13
C GLY A 184 14.24 3.84 8.89
N ASP A 185 14.01 3.93 10.20
CA ASP A 185 13.80 2.80 11.10
C ASP A 185 12.85 3.24 12.22
N VAL A 186 11.64 2.70 12.21
CA VAL A 186 10.56 3.15 13.09
C VAL A 186 9.72 1.98 13.54
N THR A 187 9.30 1.96 14.80
CA THR A 187 8.29 1.02 15.30
C THR A 187 6.97 1.76 15.44
N ASP A 188 5.91 1.21 14.86
CA ASP A 188 4.58 1.81 14.98
C ASP A 188 3.90 1.46 16.31
N ASN A 189 2.68 1.98 16.51
CA ASN A 189 1.91 1.77 17.73
C ASN A 189 1.43 0.31 17.92
N ASP A 190 1.46 -0.49 16.86
CA ASP A 190 1.08 -1.91 16.88
C ASP A 190 2.31 -2.81 17.12
N GLY A 191 3.49 -2.21 17.34
CA GLY A 191 4.74 -2.93 17.60
C GLY A 191 5.41 -3.47 16.34
N ILE A 192 4.96 -3.09 15.14
CA ILE A 192 5.58 -3.49 13.88
C ILE A 192 6.77 -2.57 13.63
N ARG A 193 7.95 -3.15 13.43
CA ARG A 193 9.16 -2.39 13.07
C ARG A 193 9.26 -2.29 11.57
N HIS A 194 9.35 -1.06 11.08
CA HIS A 194 9.43 -0.67 9.68
C HIS A 194 10.82 -0.13 9.38
N ARG A 195 11.44 -0.63 8.32
CA ARG A 195 12.78 -0.20 7.90
C ARG A 195 12.82 0.07 6.40
N LEU A 196 13.54 1.12 6.02
CA LEU A 196 13.70 1.54 4.64
C LEU A 196 15.19 1.58 4.26
N TRP A 197 15.57 0.99 3.13
CA TRP A 197 16.93 1.05 2.58
C TRP A 197 16.90 1.59 1.17
N ARG A 198 17.94 2.30 0.74
CA ARG A 198 18.07 2.81 -0.63
C ARG A 198 18.86 1.83 -1.49
N ILE A 199 18.41 1.64 -2.73
CA ILE A 199 19.15 0.96 -3.79
C ILE A 199 19.53 2.02 -4.81
N THR A 200 20.82 2.34 -4.91
CA THR A 200 21.36 3.38 -5.81
C THR A 200 22.32 2.83 -6.86
N GLU A 201 22.81 1.61 -6.66
CA GLU A 201 23.77 0.98 -7.57
C GLU A 201 23.12 0.70 -8.93
N LYS A 202 23.69 1.29 -10.00
CA LYS A 202 23.11 1.22 -11.35
C LYS A 202 22.85 -0.21 -11.83
N ASN A 203 23.74 -1.15 -11.50
CA ASN A 203 23.60 -2.55 -11.88
C ASN A 203 22.41 -3.20 -11.17
N ASP A 204 22.19 -2.89 -9.89
CA ASP A 204 21.06 -3.42 -9.11
C ASP A 204 19.74 -2.82 -9.61
N LEU A 205 19.71 -1.51 -9.89
CA LEU A 205 18.55 -0.84 -10.50
C LEU A 205 18.14 -1.48 -11.82
N GLN A 206 19.10 -1.66 -12.74
CA GLN A 206 18.83 -2.24 -14.05
C GLN A 206 18.42 -3.72 -13.95
N ALA A 207 19.01 -4.47 -13.03
CA ALA A 207 18.65 -5.85 -12.79
C ALA A 207 17.20 -5.97 -12.32
N ILE A 208 16.75 -5.14 -11.37
CA ILE A 208 15.36 -5.12 -10.91
C ILE A 208 14.40 -4.80 -12.08
N ILE A 209 14.69 -3.77 -12.87
CA ILE A 209 13.87 -3.40 -14.04
C ILE A 209 13.75 -4.58 -15.02
N ASN A 210 14.87 -5.21 -15.36
CA ASN A 210 14.90 -6.32 -16.30
C ASN A 210 14.15 -7.55 -15.76
N LEU A 211 14.32 -7.87 -14.48
CA LEU A 211 13.65 -8.99 -13.83
C LEU A 211 12.13 -8.79 -13.71
N MET A 212 11.64 -7.55 -13.72
CA MET A 212 10.22 -7.24 -13.56
C MET A 212 9.47 -7.10 -14.89
N LYS A 213 10.18 -6.77 -15.98
CA LYS A 213 9.61 -6.44 -17.29
C LYS A 213 8.53 -7.42 -17.79
N ASP A 214 8.78 -8.72 -17.67
CA ASP A 214 7.90 -9.76 -18.22
C ASP A 214 6.95 -10.37 -17.18
N LYS A 215 6.88 -9.79 -15.97
CA LYS A 215 6.01 -10.27 -14.89
C LYS A 215 4.66 -9.56 -14.92
N TYR A 216 3.64 -10.23 -14.39
CA TYR A 216 2.41 -9.57 -13.94
C TYR A 216 2.54 -9.17 -12.47
N ILE A 217 1.69 -8.25 -12.05
CA ILE A 217 1.50 -7.93 -10.64
C ILE A 217 0.02 -8.09 -10.27
N ILE A 218 -0.24 -8.52 -9.04
CA ILE A 218 -1.58 -8.55 -8.46
C ILE A 218 -1.63 -7.47 -7.40
N ILE A 219 -2.59 -6.56 -7.50
CA ILE A 219 -2.86 -5.62 -6.41
C ILE A 219 -3.45 -6.42 -5.26
N ALA A 220 -2.70 -6.51 -4.16
CA ALA A 220 -3.13 -7.19 -2.95
C ALA A 220 -3.89 -6.21 -2.02
N ASP A 221 -3.48 -4.94 -1.98
CA ASP A 221 -4.23 -3.85 -1.33
C ASP A 221 -4.04 -2.52 -2.08
N GLY A 222 -5.12 -1.73 -2.19
CA GLY A 222 -5.09 -0.38 -2.74
C GLY A 222 -5.71 -0.22 -4.15
N HIS A 223 -6.71 -1.02 -4.51
CA HIS A 223 -7.37 -0.91 -5.83
C HIS A 223 -8.06 0.45 -6.03
N HIS A 224 -8.68 1.00 -4.98
CA HIS A 224 -9.26 2.34 -5.02
C HIS A 224 -8.16 3.40 -5.29
N ARG A 225 -6.98 3.27 -4.66
CA ARG A 225 -5.81 4.14 -4.87
C ARG A 225 -5.30 4.03 -6.31
N TYR A 226 -5.31 2.83 -6.90
CA TYR A 226 -4.92 2.62 -8.30
C TYR A 226 -5.92 3.27 -9.26
N LYS A 227 -7.23 3.08 -9.04
CA LYS A 227 -8.28 3.71 -9.85
C LYS A 227 -8.26 5.23 -9.75
N THR A 228 -8.03 5.78 -8.56
CA THR A 228 -7.81 7.23 -8.37
C THR A 228 -6.60 7.72 -9.17
N ALA A 229 -5.50 6.96 -9.19
CA ALA A 229 -4.31 7.33 -9.96
C ALA A 229 -4.58 7.30 -11.47
N LEU A 230 -5.29 6.29 -11.99
CA LEU A 230 -5.75 6.24 -13.38
C LEU A 230 -6.63 7.44 -13.74
N ALA A 231 -7.59 7.80 -12.87
CA ALA A 231 -8.46 8.96 -13.09
C ALA A 231 -7.63 10.26 -13.16
N LEU A 232 -6.71 10.48 -12.21
CA LEU A 232 -5.84 11.65 -12.20
C LEU A 232 -4.95 11.72 -13.45
N ALA A 233 -4.41 10.59 -13.91
CA ALA A 233 -3.61 10.51 -15.13
C ALA A 233 -4.41 10.92 -16.38
N ARG A 234 -5.67 10.46 -16.48
CA ARG A 234 -6.58 10.83 -17.59
C ARG A 234 -6.99 12.31 -17.53
N GLU A 235 -7.11 12.88 -16.35
CA GLU A 235 -7.36 14.33 -16.17
C GLU A 235 -6.15 15.20 -16.56
N ASN A 236 -4.95 14.62 -16.58
CA ASN A 236 -3.69 15.34 -16.80
C ASN A 236 -2.80 14.64 -17.84
N PRO A 237 -3.27 14.47 -19.11
CA PRO A 237 -2.56 13.67 -20.12
C PRO A 237 -1.17 14.21 -20.48
N GLU A 238 -0.98 15.53 -20.37
CA GLU A 238 0.28 16.23 -20.66
C GLU A 238 1.28 16.18 -19.48
N LEU A 239 0.85 15.75 -18.29
CA LEU A 239 1.71 15.69 -17.12
C LEU A 239 2.35 14.30 -17.02
N GLU A 240 3.60 14.19 -17.45
CA GLU A 240 4.34 12.91 -17.48
C GLU A 240 4.38 12.22 -16.11
N SER A 241 4.50 12.96 -15.00
CA SER A 241 4.52 12.39 -13.66
C SER A 241 3.18 11.78 -13.23
N ALA A 242 2.05 12.24 -13.79
CA ALA A 242 0.72 11.71 -13.48
C ALA A 242 0.52 10.28 -14.02
N LYS A 243 1.31 9.87 -15.02
CA LYS A 243 1.29 8.50 -15.56
C LYS A 243 1.90 7.48 -14.61
N TYR A 244 2.54 7.90 -13.52
CA TYR A 244 3.26 7.00 -12.63
C TYR A 244 2.71 6.96 -11.21
N ARG A 245 2.67 5.76 -10.63
CA ARG A 245 2.19 5.54 -9.26
C ARG A 245 3.20 4.80 -8.41
N MET A 246 3.34 5.22 -7.15
CA MET A 246 4.21 4.59 -6.16
C MET A 246 3.57 3.35 -5.56
N LEU A 247 4.24 2.21 -5.75
CA LEU A 247 3.81 0.87 -5.32
C LEU A 247 4.88 0.23 -4.42
N THR A 248 4.45 -0.66 -3.54
CA THR A 248 5.30 -1.62 -2.82
C THR A 248 5.15 -2.98 -3.48
N PHE A 249 6.23 -3.51 -4.03
CA PHE A 249 6.27 -4.79 -4.72
C PHE A 249 6.85 -5.86 -3.79
N VAL A 250 6.05 -6.86 -3.44
CA VAL A 250 6.47 -8.00 -2.62
C VAL A 250 6.45 -9.28 -3.45
N ASN A 251 7.53 -10.06 -3.39
CA ASN A 251 7.57 -11.35 -4.07
C ASN A 251 6.54 -12.29 -3.45
N ILE A 252 5.76 -13.02 -4.27
CA ILE A 252 4.82 -14.04 -3.79
C ILE A 252 5.53 -15.18 -3.04
N SER A 253 6.82 -15.40 -3.33
CA SER A 253 7.66 -16.39 -2.63
C SER A 253 8.39 -15.79 -1.41
N ASN A 254 8.05 -14.57 -0.99
CA ASN A 254 8.62 -13.97 0.23
C ASN A 254 8.10 -14.74 1.47
N PRO A 255 8.98 -15.24 2.36
CA PRO A 255 8.55 -16.04 3.51
C PRO A 255 7.75 -15.24 4.55
N GLY A 256 7.83 -13.91 4.55
CA GLY A 256 7.01 -13.04 5.38
C GLY A 256 5.70 -12.60 4.72
N LEU A 257 5.40 -13.03 3.48
CA LEU A 257 4.09 -12.80 2.89
C LEU A 257 3.10 -13.81 3.48
N VAL A 258 2.24 -13.32 4.37
CA VAL A 258 1.17 -14.12 4.98
C VAL A 258 -0.17 -13.56 4.52
N VAL A 259 -1.05 -14.46 4.05
CA VAL A 259 -2.44 -14.15 3.70
C VAL A 259 -3.32 -14.87 4.71
N LEU A 260 -3.96 -14.09 5.58
CA LEU A 260 -4.88 -14.62 6.60
C LEU A 260 -6.33 -14.64 6.06
N PRO A 261 -7.18 -15.56 6.56
CA PRO A 261 -8.59 -15.59 6.17
C PRO A 261 -9.34 -14.36 6.71
N THR A 262 -10.30 -13.88 5.93
CA THR A 262 -11.26 -12.86 6.38
C THR A 262 -12.49 -13.55 6.99
N HIS A 263 -12.68 -13.42 8.30
CA HIS A 263 -13.89 -13.90 8.96
C HIS A 263 -14.99 -12.84 8.91
N ARG A 264 -16.20 -13.22 8.48
CA ARG A 264 -17.37 -12.33 8.45
C ARG A 264 -18.32 -12.67 9.60
N LEU A 265 -18.67 -11.67 10.39
CA LEU A 265 -19.68 -11.79 11.43
C LEU A 265 -20.96 -11.07 10.97
N VAL A 266 -22.07 -11.79 10.95
CA VAL A 266 -23.40 -11.24 10.61
C VAL A 266 -24.27 -11.30 11.85
N GLN A 267 -24.93 -10.19 12.19
CA GLN A 267 -25.74 -10.04 13.41
C GLN A 267 -27.06 -9.34 13.08
N ASN A 268 -28.02 -9.42 13.99
CA ASN A 268 -29.33 -8.74 13.91
C ASN A 268 -30.15 -9.12 12.66
N LEU A 269 -30.10 -10.40 12.29
CA LEU A 269 -30.92 -10.94 11.22
C LEU A 269 -32.30 -11.33 11.77
N ASP A 270 -33.35 -10.62 11.33
CA ASP A 270 -34.72 -10.94 11.70
C ASP A 270 -35.09 -12.35 11.21
N GLY A 271 -35.61 -13.19 12.12
CA GLY A 271 -36.04 -14.55 11.81
C GLY A 271 -34.89 -15.51 11.42
N PHE A 272 -33.66 -15.22 11.82
CA PHE A 272 -32.52 -16.09 11.54
C PHE A 272 -32.67 -17.48 12.20
N SER A 273 -32.44 -18.52 11.39
CA SER A 273 -32.34 -19.91 11.85
C SER A 273 -31.07 -20.53 11.25
N GLY A 274 -30.16 -20.97 12.12
CA GLY A 274 -28.94 -21.67 11.71
C GLY A 274 -29.25 -22.97 10.97
N ASP A 275 -30.26 -23.71 11.41
CA ASP A 275 -30.69 -24.95 10.75
C ASP A 275 -31.22 -24.69 9.34
N LYS A 276 -32.01 -23.62 9.17
CA LYS A 276 -32.49 -23.22 7.86
C LYS A 276 -31.32 -22.83 6.95
N LEU A 277 -30.40 -21.99 7.42
CA LEU A 277 -29.20 -21.61 6.67
C LEU A 277 -28.42 -22.85 6.22
N LEU A 278 -28.12 -23.77 7.15
CA LEU A 278 -27.36 -24.98 6.83
C LEU A 278 -28.09 -25.90 5.84
N ASN A 279 -29.42 -25.97 5.89
CA ASN A 279 -30.20 -26.74 4.92
C ASN A 279 -30.23 -26.08 3.55
N ASP A 280 -30.43 -24.76 3.49
CA ASP A 280 -30.47 -24.00 2.23
C ASP A 280 -29.09 -24.02 1.54
N VAL A 281 -27.99 -23.93 2.30
CA VAL A 281 -26.61 -23.96 1.76
C VAL A 281 -26.26 -25.31 1.13
N LYS A 282 -26.85 -26.43 1.61
CA LYS A 282 -26.65 -27.77 1.02
C LYS A 282 -27.14 -27.89 -0.43
N GLU A 283 -27.97 -26.96 -0.91
CA GLU A 283 -28.36 -26.93 -2.32
C GLU A 283 -27.17 -26.58 -3.24
N TYR A 284 -26.21 -25.81 -2.73
CA TYR A 284 -25.10 -25.25 -3.52
C TYR A 284 -23.71 -25.76 -3.09
N PHE A 285 -23.60 -26.32 -1.89
CA PHE A 285 -22.32 -26.70 -1.29
C PHE A 285 -22.41 -28.05 -0.57
N ASP A 286 -21.29 -28.78 -0.55
CA ASP A 286 -21.11 -29.90 0.36
C ASP A 286 -20.92 -29.38 1.79
N VAL A 287 -21.66 -29.94 2.75
CA VAL A 287 -21.67 -29.48 4.14
C VAL A 287 -21.30 -30.63 5.07
N ASP A 288 -20.13 -30.50 5.69
CA ASP A 288 -19.64 -31.41 6.73
C ASP A 288 -19.73 -30.76 8.11
N THR A 289 -20.04 -31.58 9.12
CA THR A 289 -20.12 -31.15 10.52
C THR A 289 -18.94 -31.71 11.29
N PHE A 290 -18.21 -30.83 11.98
CA PHE A 290 -17.05 -31.17 12.80
C PHE A 290 -17.37 -30.95 14.27
N THR A 291 -16.91 -31.86 15.13
CA THR A 291 -17.11 -31.78 16.59
C THR A 291 -16.10 -30.88 17.30
N SER A 292 -15.00 -30.53 16.61
CA SER A 292 -13.98 -29.61 17.12
C SER A 292 -13.50 -28.66 16.01
N LYS A 293 -12.93 -27.53 16.44
CA LYS A 293 -12.29 -26.56 15.54
C LYS A 293 -11.09 -27.19 14.82
N ASP A 294 -10.31 -28.00 15.53
CA ASP A 294 -9.07 -28.59 15.01
C ASP A 294 -9.35 -29.57 13.86
N ASP A 295 -10.42 -30.38 13.98
CA ASP A 295 -10.84 -31.29 12.91
C ASP A 295 -11.21 -30.55 11.62
N MET A 296 -11.88 -29.40 11.76
CA MET A 296 -12.23 -28.55 10.63
C MET A 296 -10.98 -27.95 9.96
N PHE A 297 -9.99 -27.49 10.73
CA PHE A 297 -8.74 -26.94 10.16
C PHE A 297 -7.83 -27.99 9.54
N MET A 298 -7.86 -29.25 10.01
CA MET A 298 -7.12 -30.34 9.36
C MET A 298 -7.56 -30.59 7.92
N LEU A 299 -8.81 -30.27 7.56
CA LEU A 299 -9.32 -30.42 6.20
C LEU A 299 -8.89 -29.27 5.26
N LEU A 300 -8.40 -28.15 5.81
CA LEU A 300 -8.02 -26.95 5.06
C LEU A 300 -6.50 -26.85 4.76
N ASN A 301 -5.68 -27.75 5.32
CA ASN A 301 -4.23 -27.84 5.12
C ASN A 301 -3.86 -28.95 4.14
#